data_AF-A0A537Y4U5-F1
#
_entry.id   AF-A0A537Y4U5-F1
#
_cell.length_a   1.000
_cell.length_b   1.000
_cell.length_c   1.000
_cell.angle_alpha   90.00
_cell.angle_beta   90.00
_cell.angle_gamma   90.00
#
_symmetry.space_group_name_H-M   'P 1'
#
loop_
_entity.id
_entity.type
_entity.pdbx_description
1 polymer ?
#
loop_
_entity_poly.entity_id
_entity_poly.type
_entity_poly.pdbx_seq_one_letter_code
_entity_poly.pdbx_strand_id
1 'polypeptide(L)'
;MHRTTTRRLPGLWTVRLVRLVLASMSLKPSLPVPGRGTEVDIPPLGSLRFSTHRGPLRLVVGVLRLNQADVREILNRQLDSVSSDRIARDVRRGIVALVVRCLLVSAVGGLAVGLLAYRRLRPTLLTGGISVALLAASLATAGLTWNPAAIVQPRYTGLLDGAPSLIGTADTLITRFQSYRVELGRLVTNVSRLYGVVSTLPTYESDTSTLRVLSVSDLHDNPAAWTIMHSLVSQFHIDVILDSGDLTDHGSPAEDAMASQVGTFDIPYV
;
A
#
# COMPACT_ATOMS: atom_id res chain seq x y z
N MET A 1 -2.41 -11.35 -37.08
CA MET A 1 -1.04 -11.90 -37.14
C MET A 1 -0.05 -10.74 -37.05
N HIS A 2 0.13 -10.17 -35.85
CA HIS A 2 0.97 -8.99 -35.64
C HIS A 2 2.21 -9.37 -34.80
N ARG A 3 3.38 -9.29 -35.43
CA ARG A 3 4.69 -9.48 -34.80
C ARG A 3 4.95 -8.35 -33.81
N THR A 4 5.01 -8.67 -32.53
CA THR A 4 5.57 -7.81 -31.49
C THR A 4 7.09 -7.91 -31.52
N THR A 5 7.73 -6.87 -32.03
CA THR A 5 9.18 -6.72 -32.10
C THR A 5 9.73 -6.47 -30.69
N THR A 6 10.15 -7.54 -30.00
CA THR A 6 10.90 -7.41 -28.73
C THR A 6 12.27 -6.82 -29.04
N ARG A 7 12.44 -5.52 -28.78
CA ARG A 7 13.72 -4.83 -28.87
C ARG A 7 14.60 -5.28 -27.69
N ARG A 8 15.30 -6.41 -27.86
CA ARG A 8 16.37 -6.84 -26.94
C ARG A 8 17.51 -5.81 -27.03
N LEU A 9 17.76 -5.09 -25.95
CA LEU A 9 19.02 -4.37 -25.75
C LEU A 9 20.11 -5.43 -25.47
N PRO A 10 21.18 -5.51 -26.27
CA PRO A 10 22.26 -6.46 -26.05
C PRO A 10 23.18 -5.92 -24.95
N GLY A 11 23.46 -6.75 -23.94
CA GLY A 11 24.49 -6.48 -22.93
C GLY A 11 23.96 -6.05 -21.57
N LEU A 12 23.32 -6.95 -20.84
CA LEU A 12 23.11 -6.78 -19.40
C LEU A 12 23.64 -8.01 -18.67
N TRP A 13 24.74 -7.79 -17.96
CA TRP A 13 25.37 -8.71 -17.03
C TRP A 13 24.43 -9.00 -15.87
N THR A 14 23.54 -9.98 -16.04
CA THR A 14 22.60 -10.43 -15.01
C THR A 14 23.36 -11.18 -13.92
N VAL A 15 23.50 -10.59 -12.73
CA VAL A 15 23.87 -11.34 -11.52
C VAL A 15 22.59 -11.85 -10.89
N ARG A 16 22.48 -13.17 -10.82
CA ARG A 16 21.35 -13.89 -10.25
C ARG A 16 21.72 -14.19 -8.79
N LEU A 17 21.09 -13.53 -7.82
CA LEU A 17 21.28 -13.87 -6.39
C LEU A 17 19.94 -14.15 -5.68
N VAL A 18 19.94 -15.32 -5.03
CA VAL A 18 19.16 -15.79 -3.86
C VAL A 18 17.62 -15.80 -3.93
N ARG A 19 17.14 -16.99 -4.30
CA ARG A 19 15.98 -17.83 -3.94
C ARG A 19 14.71 -17.30 -3.26
N LEU A 20 14.58 -16.05 -2.80
CA LEU A 20 13.33 -15.53 -2.21
C LEU A 20 12.69 -14.44 -3.08
N VAL A 21 13.54 -13.66 -3.76
CA VAL A 21 13.15 -12.72 -4.82
C VAL A 21 14.27 -12.74 -5.85
N LEU A 22 13.97 -13.02 -7.13
CA LEU A 22 14.96 -12.88 -8.20
C LEU A 22 15.23 -11.37 -8.41
N ALA A 23 16.09 -10.78 -7.60
CA ALA A 23 16.48 -9.39 -7.71
C ALA A 23 17.79 -9.27 -8.49
N SER A 24 17.83 -8.34 -9.45
CA SER A 24 19.05 -7.91 -10.14
C SER A 24 19.47 -6.55 -9.61
N MET A 25 20.77 -6.34 -9.36
CA MET A 25 21.29 -5.04 -8.94
C MET A 25 22.31 -4.54 -9.96
N SER A 26 22.24 -3.26 -10.29
CA SER A 26 23.18 -2.61 -11.22
C SER A 26 23.43 -1.16 -10.80
N LEU A 27 24.63 -0.65 -11.09
CA LEU A 27 24.96 0.77 -10.96
C LEU A 27 24.89 1.41 -12.35
N LYS A 28 24.13 2.50 -12.47
CA LYS A 28 24.04 3.28 -13.70
C LYS A 28 24.58 4.69 -13.47
N PRO A 29 25.34 5.25 -14.43
CA PRO A 29 25.68 6.67 -14.37
C PRO A 29 24.40 7.49 -14.44
N SER A 30 24.31 8.51 -13.59
CA SER A 30 23.16 9.38 -13.51
C SER A 30 23.59 10.83 -13.37
N LEU A 31 22.98 11.69 -14.17
CA LEU A 31 23.17 13.12 -14.04
C LEU A 31 22.57 13.62 -12.71
N PRO A 32 23.11 14.72 -12.15
CA PRO A 32 22.71 15.24 -10.85
C PRO A 32 21.21 15.52 -10.73
N VAL A 33 20.44 15.73 -11.80
CA VAL A 33 18.99 15.87 -11.73
C VAL A 33 18.40 15.38 -13.07
N PRO A 34 17.28 14.62 -13.09
CA PRO A 34 16.45 14.14 -11.98
C PRO A 34 16.87 12.76 -11.46
N GLY A 35 18.14 12.39 -11.67
CA GLY A 35 18.54 11.00 -11.68
C GLY A 35 19.17 10.40 -10.44
N ARG A 36 19.02 11.02 -9.28
CA ARG A 36 19.74 10.64 -8.05
C ARG A 36 19.08 9.46 -7.32
N GLY A 37 19.89 8.67 -6.60
CA GLY A 37 19.41 7.76 -5.57
C GLY A 37 19.25 6.31 -6.00
N THR A 38 18.18 5.67 -5.52
CA THR A 38 17.90 4.24 -5.75
C THR A 38 16.59 4.08 -6.51
N GLU A 39 16.58 3.23 -7.52
CA GLU A 39 15.40 2.92 -8.33
C GLU A 39 15.13 1.42 -8.23
N VAL A 40 13.95 1.07 -7.74
CA VAL A 40 13.48 -0.32 -7.69
C VAL A 40 12.51 -0.52 -8.83
N ASP A 41 12.93 -1.28 -9.83
CA ASP A 41 12.15 -1.59 -11.01
C ASP A 41 11.34 -2.87 -10.79
N ILE A 42 10.03 -2.82 -11.05
CA ILE A 42 9.09 -3.92 -10.84
C ILE A 42 8.31 -4.13 -12.13
N PRO A 43 8.90 -4.80 -13.14
CA PRO A 43 8.20 -5.09 -14.39
C PRO A 43 7.02 -6.05 -14.16
N PRO A 44 5.85 -5.86 -14.80
CA PRO A 44 5.48 -4.77 -15.73
C PRO A 44 4.82 -3.56 -15.05
N LEU A 45 4.75 -3.53 -13.71
CA LEU A 45 3.96 -2.57 -12.95
C LEU A 45 4.56 -1.15 -12.96
N GLY A 46 5.87 -1.02 -13.03
CA GLY A 46 6.56 0.28 -13.06
C GLY A 46 7.75 0.31 -12.10
N SER A 47 8.12 1.51 -11.64
CA SER A 47 9.31 1.67 -10.77
C SER A 47 9.06 2.61 -9.58
N LEU A 48 9.75 2.30 -8.49
CA LEU A 48 9.80 3.09 -7.26
C LEU A 48 11.14 3.83 -7.22
N ARG A 49 11.11 5.16 -7.15
CA ARG A 49 12.31 5.99 -7.09
C ARG A 49 12.47 6.61 -5.71
N PHE A 50 13.65 6.42 -5.14
CA PHE A 50 14.03 6.90 -3.82
C PHE A 50 15.20 7.87 -3.93
N SER A 51 15.09 9.05 -3.33
CA SER A 51 16.15 10.05 -3.27
C SER A 51 17.17 9.76 -2.15
N THR A 52 17.68 8.52 -2.09
CA THR A 52 18.51 8.01 -0.99
C THR A 52 19.89 8.64 -0.89
N HIS A 53 20.51 9.05 -1.99
CA HIS A 53 21.86 9.62 -1.97
C HIS A 53 22.07 10.58 -3.14
N ARG A 54 23.10 11.41 -3.04
CA ARG A 54 23.57 12.30 -4.10
C ARG A 54 24.86 11.76 -4.68
N GLY A 55 25.01 11.83 -5.99
CA GLY A 55 26.22 11.39 -6.67
C GLY A 55 25.98 11.14 -8.15
N PRO A 56 27.05 10.87 -8.91
CA PRO A 56 26.98 10.58 -10.33
C PRO A 56 26.52 9.14 -10.63
N LEU A 57 26.19 8.35 -9.60
CA LEU A 57 25.76 6.97 -9.71
C LEU A 57 24.35 6.80 -9.15
N ARG A 58 23.57 5.93 -9.80
CA ARG A 58 22.27 5.45 -9.34
C ARG A 58 22.31 3.95 -9.13
N LEU A 59 21.77 3.48 -8.01
CA LEU A 59 21.54 2.06 -7.76
C LEU A 59 20.20 1.65 -8.37
N VAL A 60 20.20 0.69 -9.28
CA VAL A 60 18.98 0.14 -9.89
C VAL A 60 18.82 -1.30 -9.46
N VAL A 61 17.70 -1.60 -8.81
CA VAL A 61 17.33 -2.92 -8.32
C VAL A 61 16.09 -3.41 -9.08
N GLY A 62 16.25 -4.35 -10.00
CA GLY A 62 15.13 -4.94 -10.74
C GLY A 62 14.59 -6.18 -10.05
N VAL A 63 13.29 -6.23 -9.76
CA VAL A 63 12.58 -7.39 -9.21
C VAL A 63 12.04 -8.23 -10.38
N LEU A 64 12.76 -9.29 -10.75
CA LEU A 64 12.49 -10.07 -11.96
C LEU A 64 11.38 -11.10 -11.76
N ARG A 65 11.25 -11.69 -10.57
CA ARG A 65 10.15 -12.59 -10.19
C ARG A 65 9.94 -12.58 -8.68
N LEU A 66 8.69 -12.33 -8.28
CA LEU A 66 8.17 -12.78 -6.98
C LEU A 66 7.79 -14.25 -7.13
N ASN A 67 8.50 -15.14 -6.44
CA ASN A 67 8.14 -16.54 -6.40
C ASN A 67 6.96 -16.70 -5.44
N GLN A 68 5.82 -17.18 -5.95
CA GLN A 68 4.57 -17.29 -5.19
C GLN A 68 4.71 -18.19 -3.96
N ALA A 69 5.61 -19.17 -3.99
CA ALA A 69 5.89 -20.03 -2.84
C ALA A 69 6.55 -19.24 -1.70
N ASP A 70 7.49 -18.35 -2.02
CA ASP A 70 8.22 -17.54 -1.04
C ASP A 70 7.33 -16.44 -0.44
N VAL A 71 6.44 -15.85 -1.25
CA VAL A 71 5.44 -14.87 -0.78
C VAL A 71 4.43 -15.52 0.16
N ARG A 72 3.99 -16.77 -0.14
CA ARG A 72 3.10 -17.52 0.76
C ARG A 72 3.80 -17.93 2.06
N GLU A 73 5.09 -18.25 2.02
CA GLU A 73 5.87 -18.54 3.23
C GLU A 73 6.01 -17.29 4.11
N ILE A 74 6.17 -16.09 3.51
CA ILE A 74 6.19 -14.80 4.23
C ILE A 74 4.81 -14.42 4.77
N LEU A 75 3.72 -14.72 4.06
CA LEU A 75 2.35 -14.43 4.53
C LEU A 75 1.92 -15.38 5.65
N ASN A 76 2.35 -16.64 5.59
CA ASN A 76 1.96 -17.66 6.57
C ASN A 76 2.80 -17.63 7.84
N ARG A 77 4.02 -17.08 7.80
CA ARG A 77 4.76 -16.73 9.01
C ARG A 77 4.37 -15.30 9.36
N GLN A 78 3.78 -15.08 10.54
CA GLN A 78 3.69 -13.73 11.11
C GLN A 78 5.05 -13.02 10.92
N LEU A 79 5.01 -11.72 10.66
CA LEU A 79 6.19 -10.86 10.40
C LEU A 79 7.14 -10.86 11.61
N ASP A 80 7.84 -11.97 11.82
CA ASP A 80 8.83 -12.13 12.86
C ASP A 80 10.08 -11.35 12.45
N SER A 81 10.64 -10.62 13.42
CA SER A 81 11.85 -9.81 13.28
C SER A 81 13.03 -10.57 12.62
N VAL A 82 13.07 -11.90 12.74
CA VAL A 82 14.08 -12.81 12.16
C VAL A 82 14.09 -12.79 10.62
N SER A 83 12.97 -12.49 9.97
CA SER A 83 12.91 -12.38 8.50
C SER A 83 13.53 -11.08 7.99
N SER A 84 13.40 -9.98 8.74
CA SER A 84 13.97 -8.67 8.39
C SER A 84 15.51 -8.71 8.34
N ASP A 85 16.13 -9.35 9.33
CA ASP A 85 17.60 -9.45 9.43
C ASP A 85 18.24 -10.29 8.32
N ARG A 86 17.53 -11.28 7.79
CA ARG A 86 18.02 -12.07 6.64
C ARG A 86 18.00 -11.23 5.37
N ILE A 87 16.90 -10.53 5.11
CA ILE A 87 16.76 -9.64 3.95
C ILE A 87 17.83 -8.55 4.00
N ALA A 88 18.04 -7.90 5.15
CA ALA A 88 19.05 -6.87 5.31
C ALA A 88 20.48 -7.40 5.04
N ARG A 89 20.81 -8.60 5.53
CA ARG A 89 22.12 -9.24 5.27
C ARG A 89 22.33 -9.58 3.80
N ASP A 90 21.31 -10.09 3.13
CA ASP A 90 21.42 -10.47 1.72
C ASP A 90 21.51 -9.25 0.80
N VAL A 91 20.76 -8.19 1.08
CA VAL A 91 20.90 -6.90 0.40
C VAL A 91 22.31 -6.34 0.61
N ARG A 92 22.82 -6.34 1.86
CA ARG A 92 24.19 -5.88 2.16
C ARG A 92 25.24 -6.68 1.39
N ARG A 93 25.13 -8.01 1.35
CA ARG A 93 26.04 -8.87 0.57
C ARG A 93 25.97 -8.55 -0.93
N GLY A 94 24.77 -8.35 -1.46
CA GLY A 94 24.55 -7.96 -2.86
C GLY A 94 25.23 -6.64 -3.20
N ILE A 95 25.08 -5.62 -2.35
CA ILE A 95 25.73 -4.31 -2.52
C ILE A 95 27.25 -4.44 -2.47
N VAL A 96 27.81 -5.18 -1.50
CA VAL A 96 29.26 -5.40 -1.40
C VAL A 96 29.80 -6.10 -2.63
N ALA A 97 29.14 -7.18 -3.09
CA ALA A 97 29.53 -7.90 -4.30
C ALA A 97 29.48 -7.01 -5.55
N LEU A 98 28.45 -6.16 -5.67
CA LEU A 98 28.32 -5.20 -6.76
C LEU A 98 29.47 -4.18 -6.76
N VAL A 99 29.77 -3.59 -5.60
CA VAL A 99 30.86 -2.60 -5.45
C VAL A 99 32.22 -3.22 -5.81
N VAL A 100 32.54 -4.40 -5.27
CA VAL A 100 33.79 -5.11 -5.58
C VAL A 100 33.90 -5.38 -7.07
N ARG A 101 32.83 -5.88 -7.69
CA ARG A 101 32.81 -6.16 -9.13
C ARG A 101 32.99 -4.89 -9.97
N CYS A 102 32.32 -3.80 -9.62
CA CYS A 102 32.48 -2.52 -10.32
C CYS A 102 33.91 -1.98 -10.20
N LEU A 103 34.56 -2.10 -9.05
CA LEU A 103 35.96 -1.72 -8.87
C LEU A 103 36.89 -2.57 -9.74
N LEU A 104 36.70 -3.89 -9.78
CA LEU A 104 37.48 -4.79 -10.64
C LEU A 104 37.28 -4.48 -12.12
N VAL A 105 36.03 -4.29 -12.56
CA VAL A 105 35.71 -3.95 -13.96
C VAL A 105 36.29 -2.59 -14.32
N SER A 106 36.22 -1.60 -13.42
CA SER A 106 36.82 -0.27 -13.64
C SER A 106 38.35 -0.35 -13.75
N ALA A 107 39.00 -1.15 -12.89
CA ALA A 107 40.44 -1.37 -12.95
C ALA A 107 40.85 -2.01 -14.29
N VAL A 108 40.20 -3.12 -14.66
CA VAL A 108 40.49 -3.83 -15.92
C VAL A 108 40.19 -2.93 -17.14
N GLY A 109 39.08 -2.20 -17.12
CA GLY A 109 38.72 -1.26 -18.19
C GLY A 109 39.74 -0.12 -18.33
N GLY A 110 40.13 0.50 -17.22
CA GLY A 110 41.14 1.56 -17.21
C GLY A 110 42.53 1.09 -17.65
N LEU A 111 42.92 -0.13 -17.26
CA LEU A 111 44.15 -0.77 -17.74
C LEU A 111 44.07 -1.10 -19.24
N ALA A 112 42.96 -1.65 -19.73
CA ALA A 112 42.79 -1.96 -21.15
C ALA A 112 42.86 -0.69 -22.02
N VAL A 113 42.16 0.38 -21.62
CA VAL A 113 42.22 1.69 -22.30
C VAL A 113 43.63 2.25 -22.26
N GLY A 114 44.29 2.20 -21.10
CA GLY A 114 45.67 2.67 -20.96
C GLY A 114 46.67 1.89 -21.81
N LEU A 115 46.47 0.59 -21.96
CA LEU A 115 47.31 -0.26 -22.79
C LEU A 115 47.10 0.03 -24.27
N LEU A 116 45.85 0.19 -24.72
CA LEU A 116 45.53 0.56 -26.10
C LEU A 116 46.09 1.93 -26.48
N ALA A 117 45.90 2.93 -25.62
CA ALA A 117 46.24 4.32 -25.91
C ALA A 117 47.75 4.57 -25.86
N TYR A 118 48.44 4.06 -24.83
CA TYR A 118 49.83 4.43 -24.56
C TYR A 118 50.83 3.32 -24.82
N ARG A 119 50.41 2.05 -24.89
CA ARG A 119 51.26 0.85 -25.06
C ARG A 119 52.48 0.79 -24.12
N ARG A 120 52.44 1.50 -22.98
CA ARG A 120 53.53 1.64 -22.01
C ARG A 120 52.99 1.40 -20.60
N LEU A 121 53.72 0.61 -19.81
CA LEU A 121 53.29 0.17 -18.47
C LEU A 121 52.96 1.34 -17.50
N ARG A 122 53.77 2.40 -17.47
CA ARG A 122 53.58 3.52 -16.54
C ARG A 122 52.28 4.29 -16.78
N PRO A 123 51.99 4.80 -18.00
CA PRO A 123 50.70 5.43 -18.29
C PRO A 123 49.50 4.49 -18.09
N THR A 124 49.64 3.20 -18.41
CA THR A 124 48.57 2.22 -18.24
C THR A 124 48.17 2.03 -16.77
N LEU A 125 49.15 1.96 -15.86
CA LEU A 125 48.87 1.87 -14.43
C LEU A 125 48.19 3.14 -13.89
N LEU A 126 48.57 4.32 -14.40
CA LEU A 126 47.94 5.58 -14.03
C LEU A 126 46.47 5.66 -14.47
N THR A 127 46.14 5.24 -15.69
CA THR A 127 44.74 5.25 -16.17
C THR A 127 43.87 4.25 -15.41
N GLY A 128 44.41 3.07 -15.08
CA GLY A 128 43.74 2.12 -14.20
C GLY A 128 43.48 2.71 -12.81
N GLY A 129 44.51 3.31 -12.21
CA GLY A 129 44.43 3.95 -10.89
C GLY A 129 43.41 5.09 -10.84
N ILE A 130 43.43 5.99 -11.83
CA ILE A 130 42.47 7.11 -11.93
C ILE A 130 41.04 6.59 -12.08
N SER A 131 40.82 5.54 -12.88
CA SER A 131 39.48 4.97 -13.09
C SER A 131 38.90 4.38 -11.79
N VAL A 132 39.74 3.69 -11.02
CA VAL A 132 39.38 3.18 -9.69
C VAL A 132 39.13 4.32 -8.72
N ALA A 133 40.01 5.34 -8.69
CA ALA A 133 39.88 6.49 -7.81
C ALA A 133 38.58 7.28 -8.06
N LEU A 134 38.22 7.51 -9.33
CA LEU A 134 36.97 8.19 -9.71
C LEU A 134 35.73 7.39 -9.29
N LEU A 135 35.74 6.07 -9.49
CA LEU A 135 34.65 5.21 -9.06
C LEU A 135 34.54 5.18 -7.53
N ALA A 136 35.66 5.07 -6.83
CA ALA A 136 35.71 5.09 -5.37
C ALA A 136 35.19 6.43 -4.81
N ALA A 137 35.59 7.57 -5.39
CA ALA A 137 35.07 8.88 -5.03
C ALA A 137 33.55 8.99 -5.26
N SER A 138 33.05 8.42 -6.36
CA SER A 138 31.62 8.39 -6.68
C SER A 138 30.82 7.54 -5.69
N LEU A 139 31.37 6.41 -5.24
CA LEU A 139 30.76 5.56 -4.22
C LEU A 139 30.84 6.22 -2.83
N ALA A 140 31.96 6.89 -2.51
CA ALA A 140 32.14 7.60 -1.25
C ALA A 140 31.15 8.77 -1.11
N THR A 141 30.94 9.55 -2.18
CA THR A 141 29.94 10.62 -2.19
C THR A 141 28.52 10.08 -2.00
N ALA A 142 28.19 8.95 -2.62
CA ALA A 142 26.91 8.27 -2.39
C ALA A 142 26.74 7.79 -0.94
N GLY A 143 27.80 7.25 -0.32
CA GLY A 143 27.79 6.83 1.08
C GLY A 143 27.65 8.02 2.06
N LEU A 144 28.40 9.09 1.84
CA LEU A 144 28.39 10.30 2.69
C LEU A 144 27.06 11.06 2.63
N THR A 145 26.33 10.97 1.53
CA THR A 145 25.06 11.68 1.33
C THR A 145 23.85 10.78 1.52
N TRP A 146 24.03 9.61 2.15
CA TRP A 146 22.98 8.64 2.39
C TRP A 146 21.91 9.19 3.34
N ASN A 147 20.67 9.19 2.88
CA ASN A 147 19.49 9.64 3.61
C ASN A 147 18.48 8.49 3.74
N PRO A 148 18.38 7.84 4.90
CA PRO A 148 17.44 6.74 5.12
C PRO A 148 15.97 7.20 5.14
N ALA A 149 15.69 8.46 5.50
CA ALA A 149 14.33 8.98 5.56
C ALA A 149 13.64 9.02 4.17
N ALA A 150 14.43 9.07 3.09
CA ALA A 150 13.92 9.06 1.72
C ALA A 150 13.22 7.73 1.33
N ILE A 151 13.39 6.66 2.11
CA ILE A 151 12.71 5.37 1.88
C ILE A 151 11.20 5.49 2.12
N VAL A 152 10.77 6.42 2.98
CA VAL A 152 9.35 6.59 3.34
C VAL A 152 8.55 7.30 2.25
N GLN A 153 9.21 8.04 1.36
CA GLN A 153 8.57 8.85 0.32
C GLN A 153 9.04 8.44 -1.09
N PRO A 154 8.71 7.22 -1.56
CA PRO A 154 8.99 6.82 -2.94
C PRO A 154 8.17 7.67 -3.93
N ARG A 155 8.80 7.98 -5.06
CA ARG A 155 8.08 8.43 -6.26
C ARG A 155 7.71 7.22 -7.10
N TYR A 156 6.42 7.09 -7.37
CA TYR A 156 5.86 6.03 -8.20
C TYR A 156 5.88 6.44 -9.67
N THR A 157 5.96 5.46 -10.56
CA THR A 157 5.94 5.67 -12.02
C THR A 157 5.30 4.46 -12.69
N GLY A 158 4.76 4.64 -13.89
CA GLY A 158 4.10 3.58 -14.65
C GLY A 158 2.71 3.27 -14.08
N LEU A 159 2.31 2.00 -14.07
CA LEU A 159 1.00 1.58 -13.53
C LEU A 159 0.92 1.74 -12.00
N LEU A 160 2.06 1.84 -11.33
CA LEU A 160 2.15 2.11 -9.90
C LEU A 160 1.88 3.58 -9.53
N ASP A 161 1.80 4.50 -10.50
CA ASP A 161 1.59 5.93 -10.23
C ASP A 161 0.28 6.22 -9.47
N GLY A 162 -0.75 5.41 -9.73
CA GLY A 162 -2.03 5.45 -9.01
C GLY A 162 -2.08 4.62 -7.72
N ALA A 163 -1.02 3.90 -7.35
CA ALA A 163 -1.05 3.07 -6.13
C ALA A 163 -1.29 3.87 -4.83
N PRO A 164 -0.73 5.09 -4.64
CA PRO A 164 -0.96 5.87 -3.43
C PRO A 164 -2.41 6.26 -3.19
N SER A 165 -3.18 6.53 -4.24
CA SER A 165 -4.60 6.90 -4.10
C SER A 165 -5.49 5.71 -3.70
N LEU A 166 -5.07 4.48 -4.03
CA LEU A 166 -5.80 3.26 -3.69
C LEU A 166 -5.49 2.75 -2.27
N ILE A 167 -4.24 2.87 -1.82
CA ILE A 167 -3.78 2.29 -0.55
C ILE A 167 -3.71 3.35 0.56
N GLY A 168 -3.69 4.63 0.22
CA GLY A 168 -3.48 5.73 1.16
C GLY A 168 -2.01 5.88 1.58
N THR A 169 -1.63 7.08 2.01
CA THR A 169 -0.31 7.34 2.63
C THR A 169 -0.30 6.92 4.10
N ALA A 170 0.89 6.76 4.70
CA ALA A 170 1.02 6.44 6.13
C ALA A 170 0.26 7.43 7.04
N ASP A 171 0.21 8.71 6.66
CA ASP A 171 -0.58 9.72 7.38
C ASP A 171 -2.08 9.42 7.33
N THR A 172 -2.61 9.03 6.17
CA THR A 172 -4.03 8.67 6.03
C THR A 172 -4.43 7.44 6.85
N LEU A 173 -3.51 6.49 7.06
CA LEU A 173 -3.74 5.33 7.93
C LEU A 173 -3.88 5.75 9.40
N ILE A 174 -3.04 6.68 9.87
CA ILE A 174 -3.10 7.22 11.23
C ILE A 174 -4.39 8.01 11.43
N THR A 175 -4.76 8.86 10.47
CA THR A 175 -6.00 9.65 10.53
C THR A 175 -7.24 8.74 10.58
N ARG A 176 -7.31 7.71 9.72
CA ARG A 176 -8.43 6.74 9.72
C ARG A 176 -8.56 6.00 11.05
N PHE A 177 -7.43 5.65 11.67
CA PHE A 177 -7.44 4.97 12.97
C PHE A 177 -8.01 5.85 14.09
N GLN A 178 -7.69 7.15 14.10
CA GLN A 178 -8.28 8.08 15.06
C GLN A 178 -9.78 8.26 14.84
N SER A 179 -10.23 8.38 13.57
CA SER A 179 -11.67 8.42 13.24
C SER A 179 -12.40 7.18 13.74
N TYR A 180 -11.84 5.99 13.54
CA TYR A 180 -12.41 4.73 14.00
C TYR A 180 -12.56 4.67 15.53
N ARG A 181 -11.55 5.15 16.28
CA ARG A 181 -11.64 5.23 17.75
C ARG A 181 -12.77 6.15 18.21
N VAL A 182 -12.96 7.28 17.53
CA VAL A 182 -14.05 8.23 17.84
C VAL A 182 -15.41 7.60 17.55
N GLU A 183 -15.57 6.91 16.41
CA GLU A 183 -16.81 6.20 16.07
C GLU A 183 -17.14 5.09 17.07
N LEU A 184 -16.15 4.29 17.47
CA LEU A 184 -16.32 3.28 18.51
C LEU A 184 -16.74 3.89 19.85
N GLY A 185 -16.13 5.02 20.24
CA GLY A 185 -16.53 5.75 21.44
C GLY A 185 -17.99 6.19 21.39
N ARG A 186 -18.47 6.69 20.24
CA ARG A 186 -19.88 7.05 20.04
C ARG A 186 -20.81 5.85 20.13
N LEU A 187 -20.42 4.72 19.54
CA LEU A 187 -21.23 3.50 19.54
C LEU A 187 -21.41 2.96 20.97
N VAL A 188 -20.32 2.86 21.74
CA VAL A 188 -20.36 2.43 23.15
C VAL A 188 -21.17 3.40 24.01
N THR A 189 -21.03 4.71 23.80
CA THR A 189 -21.78 5.73 24.53
C THR A 189 -23.28 5.63 24.25
N ASN A 190 -23.66 5.46 22.99
CA ASN A 190 -25.07 5.32 22.60
C ASN A 190 -25.69 4.03 23.15
N VAL A 191 -24.96 2.91 23.11
CA VAL A 191 -25.41 1.64 23.72
C VAL A 191 -25.55 1.78 25.24
N SER A 192 -24.61 2.45 25.91
CA SER A 192 -24.68 2.68 27.36
C SER A 192 -25.88 3.57 27.72
N ARG A 193 -26.17 4.59 26.90
CA ARG A 193 -27.32 5.47 27.09
C ARG A 193 -28.64 4.72 26.87
N LEU A 194 -28.72 3.89 25.84
CA LEU A 194 -29.87 3.02 25.57
C LEU A 194 -30.14 2.10 26.77
N TYR A 195 -29.10 1.41 27.27
CA TYR A 195 -29.22 0.52 28.41
C TYR A 195 -29.65 1.26 29.69
N GLY A 196 -29.11 2.47 29.91
CA GLY A 196 -29.51 3.34 31.01
C GLY A 196 -31.01 3.67 30.98
N VAL A 197 -31.54 4.09 29.82
CA VAL A 197 -32.97 4.40 29.67
C VAL A 197 -33.84 3.16 29.88
N VAL A 198 -33.49 2.03 29.25
CA VAL A 198 -34.22 0.75 29.39
C VAL A 198 -34.26 0.27 30.84
N SER A 199 -33.17 0.46 31.60
CA SER A 199 -33.11 0.05 33.00
C SER A 199 -33.97 0.88 33.96
N THR A 200 -34.39 2.08 33.54
CA THR A 200 -35.22 2.99 34.35
C THR A 200 -36.70 2.97 33.97
N LEU A 201 -37.06 2.27 32.89
CA LEU A 201 -38.45 2.09 32.51
C LEU A 201 -39.13 1.16 33.52
N PRO A 202 -40.30 1.53 34.07
CA PRO A 202 -41.05 0.66 34.96
C PRO A 202 -41.38 -0.65 34.24
N THR A 203 -41.11 -1.78 34.89
CA THR A 203 -41.45 -3.10 34.36
C THR A 203 -42.96 -3.21 34.23
N TYR A 204 -43.47 -3.01 33.03
CA TYR A 204 -44.88 -3.18 32.74
C TYR A 204 -45.17 -4.68 32.63
N GLU A 205 -45.91 -5.25 33.58
CA GLU A 205 -46.43 -6.60 33.45
C GLU A 205 -47.59 -6.58 32.46
N SER A 206 -47.44 -7.33 31.36
CA SER A 206 -48.39 -7.39 30.28
C SER A 206 -49.72 -7.99 30.72
N ASP A 207 -50.76 -7.18 30.80
CA ASP A 207 -52.14 -7.66 30.73
C ASP A 207 -52.51 -7.86 29.25
N THR A 208 -53.14 -8.99 28.93
CA THR A 208 -53.67 -9.36 27.60
C THR A 208 -54.67 -8.37 27.02
N SER A 209 -55.06 -7.34 27.78
CA SER A 209 -55.94 -6.24 27.38
C SER A 209 -55.20 -5.03 26.75
N THR A 210 -53.87 -5.09 26.60
CA THR A 210 -53.05 -3.92 26.22
C THR A 210 -52.61 -3.96 24.76
N LEU A 211 -52.87 -2.87 24.03
CA LEU A 211 -52.38 -2.66 22.66
C LEU A 211 -50.96 -2.08 22.66
N ARG A 212 -50.03 -2.68 21.92
CA ARG A 212 -48.67 -2.19 21.71
C ARG A 212 -48.55 -1.46 20.38
N VAL A 213 -48.19 -0.18 20.45
CA VAL A 213 -48.07 0.70 19.27
C VAL A 213 -46.60 1.06 19.04
N LEU A 214 -46.12 0.86 17.81
CA LEU A 214 -44.83 1.39 17.36
C LEU A 214 -45.07 2.73 16.64
N SER A 215 -44.66 3.83 17.27
CA SER A 215 -44.71 5.18 16.69
C SER A 215 -43.43 5.44 15.91
N VAL A 216 -43.53 5.82 14.64
CA VAL A 216 -42.40 6.08 13.73
C VAL A 216 -42.54 7.46 13.09
N SER A 217 -41.41 8.13 12.83
CA SER A 217 -41.33 9.40 12.12
C SER A 217 -39.98 9.53 11.41
N ASP A 218 -39.90 10.43 10.41
CA ASP A 218 -38.65 10.93 9.82
C ASP A 218 -37.73 9.82 9.26
N LEU A 219 -38.29 8.94 8.43
CA LEU A 219 -37.55 7.81 7.86
C LEU A 219 -36.58 8.24 6.74
N HIS A 220 -36.86 9.34 6.01
CA HIS A 220 -35.95 9.97 5.03
C HIS A 220 -35.20 8.99 4.11
N ASP A 221 -35.95 8.13 3.41
CA ASP A 221 -35.40 7.15 2.48
C ASP A 221 -34.32 6.22 3.08
N ASN A 222 -34.35 5.98 4.40
CA ASN A 222 -33.37 5.14 5.09
C ASN A 222 -33.73 3.65 5.01
N PRO A 223 -33.02 2.83 4.21
CA PRO A 223 -33.34 1.42 4.05
C PRO A 223 -33.10 0.59 5.33
N ALA A 224 -32.24 1.06 6.23
CA ALA A 224 -31.94 0.34 7.47
C ALA A 224 -33.13 0.36 8.45
N ALA A 225 -33.98 1.39 8.36
CA ALA A 225 -35.10 1.56 9.28
C ALA A 225 -36.11 0.41 9.17
N TRP A 226 -36.38 -0.09 7.96
CA TRP A 226 -37.28 -1.23 7.73
C TRP A 226 -36.85 -2.49 8.47
N THR A 227 -35.55 -2.80 8.45
CA THR A 227 -35.01 -3.99 9.14
C THR A 227 -35.15 -3.86 10.66
N ILE A 228 -34.95 -2.64 11.17
CA ILE A 228 -35.12 -2.32 12.59
C ILE A 228 -36.60 -2.45 12.99
N MET A 229 -37.51 -1.87 12.21
CA MET A 229 -38.95 -1.94 12.46
C MET A 229 -39.45 -3.39 12.46
N HIS A 230 -39.07 -4.21 11.48
CA HIS A 230 -39.40 -5.65 11.47
C HIS A 230 -38.91 -6.38 12.73
N SER A 231 -37.67 -6.08 13.15
CA SER A 231 -37.10 -6.66 14.37
C SER A 231 -37.89 -6.23 15.62
N LEU A 232 -38.28 -4.95 15.71
CA LEU A 232 -39.06 -4.44 16.82
C LEU A 232 -40.47 -5.05 16.85
N VAL A 233 -41.14 -5.14 15.71
CA VAL A 233 -42.46 -5.77 15.57
C VAL A 233 -42.44 -7.20 16.07
N SER A 234 -41.45 -7.99 15.63
CA SER A 234 -41.30 -9.39 16.03
C SER A 234 -40.91 -9.55 17.50
N GLN A 235 -39.92 -8.80 18.00
CA GLN A 235 -39.39 -8.98 19.35
C GLN A 235 -40.35 -8.47 20.43
N PHE A 236 -40.98 -7.32 20.18
CA PHE A 236 -41.86 -6.67 21.13
C PHE A 236 -43.34 -7.00 20.92
N HIS A 237 -43.68 -7.84 19.94
CA HIS A 237 -45.05 -8.24 19.63
C HIS A 237 -45.95 -7.01 19.45
N ILE A 238 -45.56 -6.12 18.54
CA ILE A 238 -46.28 -4.89 18.25
C ILE A 238 -47.56 -5.22 17.51
N ASP A 239 -48.67 -4.59 17.89
CA ASP A 239 -49.99 -4.83 17.30
C ASP A 239 -50.31 -3.88 16.14
N VAL A 240 -49.75 -2.67 16.16
CA VAL A 240 -49.96 -1.65 15.11
C VAL A 240 -48.76 -0.70 15.01
N ILE A 241 -48.43 -0.30 13.78
CA ILE A 241 -47.46 0.76 13.48
C ILE A 241 -48.23 2.04 13.17
N LEU A 242 -47.78 3.14 13.76
CA LEU A 242 -48.32 4.48 13.55
C LEU A 242 -47.18 5.33 12.99
N ASP A 243 -47.21 5.58 11.68
CA ASP A 243 -46.24 6.38 10.96
C ASP A 243 -46.76 7.82 10.82
N SER A 244 -46.00 8.75 11.39
CA SER A 244 -46.34 10.17 11.37
C SER A 244 -45.83 10.92 10.12
N GLY A 245 -45.11 10.24 9.23
CA GLY A 245 -44.71 10.77 7.93
C GLY A 245 -43.19 10.96 7.77
N ASP A 246 -42.83 11.72 6.73
CA ASP A 246 -41.45 11.88 6.25
C ASP A 246 -40.76 10.56 5.87
N LEU A 247 -41.52 9.73 5.15
CA LEU A 247 -41.04 8.47 4.60
C LEU A 247 -39.99 8.65 3.50
N THR A 248 -40.28 9.58 2.59
CA THR A 248 -39.53 9.86 1.36
C THR A 248 -39.25 11.36 1.23
N ASP A 249 -38.10 11.74 0.69
CA ASP A 249 -37.68 13.14 0.63
C ASP A 249 -38.28 13.93 -0.55
N HIS A 250 -38.52 13.26 -1.68
CA HIS A 250 -38.91 13.95 -2.92
C HIS A 250 -40.15 13.36 -3.62
N GLY A 251 -40.62 12.19 -3.18
CA GLY A 251 -41.73 11.47 -3.82
C GLY A 251 -41.40 11.05 -5.25
N SER A 252 -40.12 10.79 -5.53
CA SER A 252 -39.69 10.43 -6.88
C SER A 252 -40.00 8.97 -7.22
N PRO A 253 -40.14 8.59 -8.50
CA PRO A 253 -40.36 7.18 -8.87
C PRO A 253 -39.24 6.23 -8.41
N ALA A 254 -38.06 6.75 -8.09
CA ALA A 254 -36.97 5.97 -7.52
C ALA A 254 -37.20 5.62 -6.04
N GLU A 255 -38.00 6.42 -5.32
CA GLU A 255 -38.33 6.27 -3.90
C GLU A 255 -39.53 5.34 -3.68
N ASP A 256 -40.31 5.01 -4.72
CA ASP A 256 -41.44 4.07 -4.65
C ASP A 256 -41.04 2.70 -4.07
N ALA A 257 -39.80 2.26 -4.32
CA ALA A 257 -39.26 1.01 -3.75
C ALA A 257 -39.19 1.07 -2.22
N MET A 258 -38.93 2.24 -1.65
CA MET A 258 -38.92 2.47 -0.20
C MET A 258 -40.33 2.41 0.37
N ALA A 259 -41.29 3.10 -0.27
CA ALA A 259 -42.69 3.07 0.14
C ALA A 259 -43.33 1.68 0.04
N SER A 260 -42.91 0.87 -0.94
CA SER A 260 -43.41 -0.50 -1.12
C SER A 260 -43.13 -1.43 0.08
N GLN A 261 -42.14 -1.09 0.92
CA GLN A 261 -41.81 -1.86 2.13
C GLN A 261 -42.92 -1.81 3.18
N VAL A 262 -43.78 -0.79 3.18
CA VAL A 262 -44.95 -0.70 4.08
C VAL A 262 -45.83 -1.94 3.95
N GLY A 263 -46.01 -2.46 2.74
CA GLY A 263 -46.82 -3.66 2.47
C GLY A 263 -46.20 -4.97 2.93
N THR A 264 -44.98 -4.96 3.49
CA THR A 264 -44.31 -6.17 3.98
C THR A 264 -44.60 -6.51 5.44
N PHE A 265 -45.28 -5.61 6.17
CA PHE A 265 -45.69 -5.86 7.55
C PHE A 265 -47.00 -6.65 7.59
N ASP A 266 -47.03 -7.70 8.42
CA ASP A 266 -48.23 -8.52 8.65
C ASP A 266 -49.20 -7.89 9.67
N ILE A 267 -48.92 -6.67 10.12
CA ILE A 267 -49.71 -5.90 11.08
C ILE A 267 -50.18 -4.58 10.46
N PRO A 268 -51.25 -3.95 10.97
CA PRO A 268 -51.70 -2.66 10.48
C PRO A 268 -50.59 -1.60 10.55
N TYR A 269 -50.43 -0.87 9.43
CA TYR A 269 -49.56 0.29 9.28
C TYR A 269 -50.45 1.48 8.95
N VAL A 270 -50.47 2.49 9.83
CA VAL A 270 -51.36 3.65 9.76
C VAL A 270 -50.55 4.91 9.58
#